data_AF-A0A2V9XJC8-F1
#
_entry.id   AF-A0A2V9XJC8-F1
#
_cell.length_a   1.000
_cell.length_b   1.000
_cell.length_c   1.000
_cell.angle_alpha   90.00
_cell.angle_beta   90.00
_cell.angle_gamma   90.00
#
_symmetry.space_group_name_H-M   'P 1'
#
loop_
_entity.id
_entity.type
_entity.pdbx_description
1 polymer ?
#
loop_
_entity_poly.entity_id
_entity_poly.type
_entity_poly.pdbx_seq_one_letter_code
_entity_poly.pdbx_strand_id
1 'polypeptide(L)'
;WLASEDERGARLKGLRMVHRLSRSSGSDGPGCRYDSRQEFRNDRSIVEGLSLERFVGSDGLMLLLSFLASSEMPRGDVLELAKRVQIPGYEQARELFREAIGMGVFSPTIGEGYYMQSEIRELLGWASRETNS
;
A
#
# COMPACT_ATOMS: atom_id res chain seq x y z
N TRP A 1 0.64 -1.48 9.52
CA TRP A 1 -0.08 -0.87 10.65
C TRP A 1 -1.57 -1.19 10.52
N LEU A 2 -2.07 -2.14 11.30
CA LEU A 2 -3.50 -2.15 11.60
C LEU A 2 -3.71 -1.15 12.74
N ALA A 3 -4.68 -0.24 12.59
CA ALA A 3 -5.01 0.78 13.57
C ALA A 3 -6.53 0.77 13.75
N SER A 4 -7.01 0.23 14.86
CA SER A 4 -8.42 0.33 15.28
C SER A 4 -8.52 1.16 16.56
N GLU A 5 -9.27 2.26 16.53
CA GLU A 5 -9.47 3.13 17.70
C GLU A 5 -10.09 2.37 18.88
N ASP A 6 -9.66 2.68 20.11
CA ASP A 6 -10.42 2.30 21.30
C ASP A 6 -11.59 3.28 21.49
N GLU A 7 -12.55 2.93 22.35
CA GLU A 7 -13.75 3.74 22.65
C GLU A 7 -13.44 5.14 23.22
N ARG A 8 -12.16 5.51 23.40
CA ARG A 8 -11.70 6.75 24.05
C ARG A 8 -11.08 7.77 23.08
N GLY A 9 -11.07 7.50 21.77
CA GLY A 9 -10.70 8.49 20.75
C GLY A 9 -9.20 8.74 20.61
N ALA A 10 -8.34 7.78 20.95
CA ALA A 10 -6.91 7.87 20.70
C ALA A 10 -6.59 7.57 19.22
N ARG A 11 -5.98 8.56 18.54
CA ARG A 11 -5.67 8.52 17.11
C ARG A 11 -4.57 7.49 16.81
N LEU A 12 -4.92 6.38 16.18
CA LEU A 12 -3.97 5.36 15.75
C LEU A 12 -3.49 5.61 14.31
N LYS A 13 -2.23 5.28 14.03
CA LYS A 13 -1.59 5.48 12.71
C LYS A 13 -1.90 4.30 11.78
N GLY A 14 -2.55 4.56 10.66
CA GLY A 14 -3.05 3.56 9.69
C GLY A 14 -1.99 2.87 8.81
N LEU A 15 -2.43 2.06 7.83
CA LEU A 15 -1.62 1.03 7.13
C LEU A 15 -0.32 1.54 6.52
N ARG A 16 0.73 0.75 6.74
CA ARG A 16 2.02 0.88 6.06
C ARG A 16 2.43 -0.47 5.55
N MET A 17 2.63 -0.55 4.24
CA MET A 17 3.38 -1.64 3.66
C MET A 17 4.85 -1.51 4.06
N VAL A 18 5.40 -2.60 4.54
CA VAL A 18 6.83 -2.71 4.85
C VAL A 18 7.39 -3.82 3.97
N HIS A 19 8.45 -3.51 3.23
CA HIS A 19 9.21 -4.54 2.54
C HIS A 19 10.03 -5.31 3.56
N ARG A 20 10.02 -6.64 3.46
CA ARG A 20 10.91 -7.50 4.23
C ARG A 20 12.35 -7.09 3.89
N LEU A 21 13.14 -6.70 4.87
CA LEU A 21 14.56 -6.39 4.63
C LEU A 21 15.24 -7.69 4.16
N SER A 22 15.91 -7.61 3.01
CA SER A 22 16.76 -8.72 2.58
C SER A 22 17.92 -8.85 3.57
N ARG A 23 18.27 -10.10 3.90
CA ARG A 23 19.16 -10.50 5.00
C ARG A 23 20.42 -9.63 5.04
N SER A 24 20.54 -8.75 6.03
CA SER A 24 21.86 -8.30 6.47
C SER A 24 22.54 -9.49 7.16
N SER A 25 23.74 -9.84 6.70
CA SER A 25 24.56 -10.94 7.21
C SER A 25 24.67 -10.90 8.75
N GLY A 26 23.99 -11.81 9.45
CA GLY A 26 24.21 -12.06 10.88
C GLY A 26 22.99 -12.27 11.78
N SER A 27 21.74 -12.12 11.32
CA SER A 27 20.55 -12.41 12.15
C SER A 27 19.68 -13.53 11.57
N ASP A 28 19.29 -14.46 12.43
CA ASP A 28 18.62 -15.72 12.10
C ASP A 28 17.09 -15.54 11.84
N GLY A 29 16.75 -14.76 10.81
CA GLY A 29 15.37 -14.62 10.33
C GLY A 29 15.12 -13.35 9.51
N PRO A 30 14.04 -13.30 8.71
CA PRO A 30 13.66 -12.09 7.97
C PRO A 30 13.18 -11.00 8.94
N GLY A 31 14.07 -10.07 9.28
CA GLY A 31 13.79 -8.99 10.21
C GLY A 31 12.74 -8.01 9.68
N CYS A 32 11.68 -7.78 10.46
CA CYS A 32 10.88 -6.56 10.32
C CYS A 32 11.78 -5.38 10.72
N ARG A 33 11.76 -4.28 9.96
CA ARG A 33 12.50 -3.05 10.30
C ARG A 33 12.05 -2.45 11.64
N TYR A 34 10.88 -2.85 12.16
CA TYR A 34 10.28 -2.29 13.36
C TYR A 34 10.35 -3.28 14.53
N ASP A 35 10.86 -2.81 15.67
CA ASP A 35 10.75 -3.50 16.95
C ASP A 35 9.36 -3.24 17.53
N SER A 36 8.52 -4.28 17.57
CA SER A 36 7.15 -4.20 18.10
C SER A 36 7.10 -3.71 19.55
N ARG A 37 8.13 -4.00 20.36
CA ARG A 37 8.22 -3.52 21.75
C ARG A 37 8.62 -2.05 21.81
N GLN A 38 9.41 -1.56 20.87
CA GLN A 38 9.76 -0.14 20.78
C GLN A 38 8.54 0.69 20.34
N GLU A 39 7.84 0.26 19.30
CA GLU A 39 6.66 0.96 18.78
C GLU A 39 5.52 0.99 19.82
N PHE A 40 5.24 -0.14 20.48
CA PHE A 40 4.25 -0.16 21.57
C PHE A 40 4.61 0.76 22.74
N ARG A 41 5.91 0.89 23.08
CA ARG A 41 6.36 1.82 24.13
C ARG A 41 6.20 3.28 23.73
N ASN A 42 6.33 3.59 22.43
CA ASN A 42 6.26 4.96 21.93
C ASN A 42 4.83 5.46 21.84
N ASP A 43 3.90 4.65 21.30
CA ASP A 43 2.54 5.10 21.00
C ASP A 43 1.45 4.05 21.22
N ARG A 44 1.74 2.96 21.95
CA ARG A 44 0.83 1.83 22.18
C ARG A 44 0.31 1.17 20.89
N SER A 45 0.99 1.39 19.77
CA SER A 45 0.67 0.70 18.52
C SER A 45 0.98 -0.80 18.63
N ILE A 46 0.07 -1.62 18.10
CA ILE A 46 0.31 -3.05 17.90
C ILE A 46 0.92 -3.23 16.51
N VAL A 47 2.18 -3.69 16.47
CA VAL A 47 2.82 -4.11 15.22
C VAL A 47 2.41 -5.56 14.94
N GLU A 48 1.20 -5.75 14.42
CA GLU A 48 0.82 -7.04 13.85
C GLU A 48 1.20 -7.06 12.36
N GLY A 49 2.16 -7.93 12.02
CA GLY A 49 2.62 -8.12 10.65
C GLY A 49 1.77 -9.16 9.94
N LEU A 50 0.73 -8.73 9.22
CA LEU A 50 0.07 -9.60 8.26
C LEU A 50 0.93 -9.70 6.99
N SER A 51 1.13 -10.93 6.50
CA SER A 51 1.78 -11.15 5.19
C SER A 51 0.94 -10.46 4.10
N LEU A 52 1.60 -9.75 3.17
CA LEU A 52 0.92 -9.16 2.01
C LEU A 52 0.17 -10.21 1.19
N GLU A 53 0.64 -11.45 1.19
CA GLU A 53 0.01 -12.59 0.50
C GLU A 53 -1.43 -12.83 0.96
N ARG A 54 -1.78 -12.50 2.21
CA ARG A 54 -3.15 -12.63 2.73
C ARG A 54 -4.13 -11.68 2.07
N PHE A 55 -3.63 -10.61 1.44
CA PHE A 55 -4.45 -9.58 0.81
C PHE A 55 -4.52 -9.73 -0.71
N VAL A 56 -3.93 -10.78 -1.29
CA VAL A 56 -3.88 -11.00 -2.75
C VAL A 56 -4.96 -12.00 -3.19
N GLY A 57 -5.54 -11.80 -4.37
CA GLY A 57 -6.55 -12.69 -4.94
C GLY A 57 -7.95 -12.48 -4.36
N SER A 58 -8.90 -13.35 -4.73
CA SER A 58 -10.32 -13.20 -4.41
C SER A 58 -10.60 -13.13 -2.90
N ASP A 59 -9.97 -14.02 -2.12
CA ASP A 59 -10.16 -14.05 -0.66
C ASP A 59 -9.52 -12.83 0.01
N GLY A 60 -8.33 -12.44 -0.45
CA GLY A 60 -7.66 -11.24 0.02
C GLY A 60 -8.45 -9.96 -0.30
N LEU A 61 -9.13 -9.92 -1.45
CA LEU A 61 -10.05 -8.84 -1.78
C LEU A 61 -11.25 -8.81 -0.83
N MET A 62 -11.84 -9.96 -0.50
CA MET A 62 -12.95 -10.01 0.47
C MET A 62 -12.53 -9.52 1.85
N LEU A 63 -11.31 -9.85 2.30
CA LEU A 63 -10.76 -9.32 3.54
C LEU A 63 -10.60 -7.79 3.51
N LEU A 64 -10.15 -7.23 2.39
CA LEU A 64 -10.04 -5.78 2.23
C LEU A 64 -11.43 -5.11 2.22
N LEU A 65 -12.41 -5.72 1.55
CA LEU A 65 -13.79 -5.22 1.57
C LEU A 65 -14.41 -5.32 2.96
N SER A 66 -14.10 -6.35 3.75
CA SER A 66 -14.60 -6.44 5.13
C SER A 66 -14.05 -5.32 6.01
N PHE A 67 -12.78 -4.93 5.85
CA PHE A 67 -12.21 -3.77 6.55
C PHE A 67 -12.88 -2.45 6.17
N LEU A 68 -13.28 -2.30 4.90
CA LEU A 68 -14.06 -1.13 4.47
C LEU A 68 -15.46 -1.12 5.11
N ALA A 69 -16.10 -2.29 5.24
CA ALA A 69 -17.44 -2.41 5.82
C ALA A 69 -17.45 -2.22 7.33
N SER A 70 -16.45 -2.75 8.04
CA SER A 70 -16.35 -2.66 9.50
C SER A 70 -15.88 -1.29 10.00
N SER A 71 -15.31 -0.45 9.13
CA SER A 71 -14.65 0.81 9.51
C SER A 71 -13.57 0.64 10.57
N GLU A 72 -13.02 -0.57 10.72
CA GLU A 72 -11.93 -0.88 11.65
C GLU A 72 -10.62 -0.20 11.26
N MET A 73 -10.56 0.39 10.06
CA MET A 73 -9.39 1.03 9.50
C MET A 73 -9.74 2.30 8.72
N PRO A 74 -8.82 3.27 8.61
CA PRO A 74 -9.01 4.42 7.73
C PRO A 74 -9.30 3.98 6.30
N ARG A 75 -10.47 4.38 5.77
CA ARG A 75 -10.96 3.97 4.45
C ARG A 75 -9.94 4.21 3.33
N GLY A 76 -9.28 5.36 3.35
CA GLY A 76 -8.26 5.73 2.36
C GLY A 76 -7.09 4.75 2.32
N ASP A 77 -6.64 4.29 3.49
CA ASP A 77 -5.51 3.37 3.61
C ASP A 77 -5.87 1.98 3.09
N VAL A 78 -7.08 1.50 3.36
CA VAL A 78 -7.57 0.22 2.85
C VAL A 78 -7.74 0.27 1.33
N LEU A 79 -8.27 1.37 0.79
CA LEU A 79 -8.38 1.58 -0.65
C LEU A 79 -7.00 1.61 -1.33
N GLU A 80 -6.02 2.28 -0.73
CA GLU A 80 -4.66 2.33 -1.28
C GLU A 80 -3.98 0.95 -1.21
N LEU A 81 -4.12 0.24 -0.10
CA LEU A 81 -3.64 -1.14 0.03
C LEU A 81 -4.26 -2.03 -1.05
N ALA A 82 -5.59 -1.96 -1.23
CA ALA A 82 -6.31 -2.73 -2.23
C ALA A 82 -5.77 -2.47 -3.65
N LYS A 83 -5.61 -1.19 -4.05
CA LYS A 83 -5.04 -0.85 -5.36
C LYS A 83 -3.66 -1.47 -5.55
N ARG A 84 -2.78 -1.32 -4.58
CA ARG A 84 -1.38 -1.76 -4.67
C ARG A 84 -1.21 -3.29 -4.72
N VAL A 85 -2.09 -4.06 -4.08
CA VAL A 85 -1.99 -5.53 -4.03
C VAL A 85 -2.87 -6.26 -5.04
N GLN A 86 -3.97 -5.64 -5.49
CA GLN A 86 -4.93 -6.27 -6.40
C GLN A 86 -4.79 -5.81 -7.85
N ILE A 87 -4.25 -4.62 -8.11
CA ILE A 87 -4.16 -4.07 -9.46
C ILE A 87 -2.74 -4.28 -10.02
N PRO A 88 -2.56 -5.16 -11.02
CA PRO A 88 -1.25 -5.42 -11.60
C PRO A 88 -0.58 -4.15 -12.15
N GLY A 89 0.68 -3.93 -11.79
CA GLY A 89 1.45 -2.77 -12.27
C GLY A 89 1.18 -1.46 -11.53
N TYR A 90 0.17 -1.40 -10.64
CA TYR A 90 -0.18 -0.17 -9.95
C TYR A 90 0.93 0.31 -9.01
N GLU A 91 1.52 -0.56 -8.20
CA GLU A 91 2.61 -0.18 -7.29
C GLU A 91 3.82 0.39 -8.04
N GLN A 92 4.12 -0.18 -9.21
CA GLN A 92 5.20 0.30 -10.08
C GLN A 92 4.87 1.65 -10.72
N ALA A 93 3.61 1.86 -11.10
CA ALA A 93 3.17 3.07 -11.79
C ALA A 93 2.82 4.24 -10.87
N ARG A 94 2.50 3.99 -9.59
CA ARG A 94 1.84 4.99 -8.72
C ARG A 94 2.61 6.31 -8.59
N GLU A 95 3.93 6.25 -8.55
CA GLU A 95 4.81 7.42 -8.39
C GLU A 95 4.98 8.20 -9.70
N LEU A 96 4.70 7.58 -10.85
CA LEU A 96 4.87 8.17 -12.19
C LEU A 96 3.67 9.04 -12.59
N PHE A 97 2.47 8.74 -12.07
CA PHE A 97 1.25 9.44 -12.49
C PHE A 97 1.32 10.95 -12.26
N ARG A 98 1.88 11.37 -11.11
CA ARG A 98 1.94 12.80 -10.76
C ARG A 98 2.75 13.59 -11.78
N GLU A 99 3.89 13.06 -12.19
CA GLU A 99 4.75 13.67 -13.20
C GLU A 99 4.10 13.66 -14.58
N ALA A 100 3.57 12.51 -15.01
CA ALA A 100 2.93 12.37 -16.31
C ALA A 100 1.68 13.25 -16.48
N ILE A 101 0.88 13.42 -15.42
CA ILE A 101 -0.24 14.36 -15.39
C ILE A 101 0.27 15.80 -15.47
N GLY A 102 1.32 16.14 -14.70
CA GLY A 102 1.94 17.47 -14.71
C GLY A 102 2.52 17.87 -16.07
N MET A 103 3.02 16.91 -16.84
CA MET A 103 3.51 17.09 -18.21
C MET A 103 2.37 17.10 -19.26
N GLY A 104 1.14 16.77 -18.87
CA GLY A 104 -0.01 16.66 -19.79
C GLY A 104 0.06 15.47 -20.74
N VAL A 105 0.98 14.52 -20.53
CA VAL A 105 1.11 13.30 -21.35
C VAL A 105 0.17 12.18 -20.91
N PHE A 106 -0.47 12.34 -19.75
CA PHE A 106 -1.42 11.39 -19.19
C PHE A 106 -2.65 12.10 -18.64
N SER A 107 -3.84 11.54 -18.89
CA SER A 107 -5.10 12.06 -18.36
C SER A 107 -5.98 10.88 -17.89
N PRO A 108 -6.34 10.82 -16.59
CA PRO A 108 -7.13 9.72 -16.06
C PRO A 108 -8.60 9.77 -16.52
N THR A 109 -9.12 8.61 -16.92
CA THR A 109 -10.49 8.47 -17.42
C THR A 109 -11.54 8.62 -16.32
N ILE A 110 -11.29 8.04 -15.14
CA ILE A 110 -12.20 8.17 -13.99
C ILE A 110 -11.86 9.42 -13.18
N GLY A 111 -10.59 9.57 -12.82
CA GLY A 111 -10.12 10.64 -11.97
C GLY A 111 -8.78 10.30 -11.33
N GLU A 112 -8.13 11.33 -10.78
CA GLU A 112 -6.83 11.16 -10.12
C GLU A 112 -6.91 10.15 -8.97
N GLY A 113 -5.91 9.26 -8.91
CA GLY A 113 -5.83 8.19 -7.91
C GLY A 113 -6.64 6.92 -8.22
N TYR A 114 -7.38 6.90 -9.35
CA TYR A 114 -8.15 5.73 -9.81
C TYR A 114 -7.89 5.47 -11.30
N TYR A 115 -6.83 4.69 -11.56
CA TYR A 115 -6.32 4.45 -12.91
C TYR A 115 -6.70 3.05 -13.40
N MET A 116 -7.11 2.98 -14.67
CA MET A 116 -7.46 1.76 -15.38
C MET A 116 -6.24 0.90 -15.68
N GLN A 117 -6.46 -0.39 -15.90
CA GLN A 117 -5.37 -1.30 -16.28
C GLN A 117 -4.72 -0.91 -17.63
N SER A 118 -5.50 -0.39 -18.57
CA SER A 118 -4.99 0.14 -19.85
C SER A 118 -4.07 1.34 -19.63
N GLU A 119 -4.50 2.28 -18.80
CA GLU A 119 -3.76 3.49 -18.43
C GLU A 119 -2.44 3.16 -17.71
N ILE A 120 -2.47 2.22 -16.76
CA ILE A 120 -1.27 1.73 -16.08
C ILE A 120 -0.27 1.15 -17.09
N ARG A 121 -0.74 0.33 -18.04
CA ARG A 121 0.14 -0.26 -19.08
C ARG A 121 0.73 0.81 -20.00
N GLU A 122 -0.07 1.79 -20.39
CA GLU A 122 0.38 2.90 -21.24
C GLU A 122 1.45 3.74 -20.55
N LEU A 123 1.22 4.11 -19.29
CA LEU A 123 2.17 4.91 -18.51
C LEU A 123 3.50 4.16 -18.31
N LEU A 124 3.46 2.88 -17.97
CA LEU A 124 4.67 2.06 -17.84
C LEU A 124 5.42 1.94 -19.18
N GLY A 125 4.69 1.82 -20.30
CA GLY A 125 5.26 1.81 -21.64
C GLY A 125 5.89 3.16 -22.04
N TRP A 126 5.29 4.27 -21.64
CA TRP A 126 5.86 5.61 -21.80
C TRP A 126 7.16 5.77 -20.99
N ALA A 127 7.14 5.46 -19.70
CA ALA A 127 8.31 5.59 -18.83
C ALA A 127 9.50 4.74 -19.29
N SER A 128 9.23 3.54 -19.83
CA SER A 128 10.27 2.66 -20.40
C SER A 128 10.93 3.25 -21.66
N ARG A 129 10.25 4.13 -22.40
CA ARG A 129 10.82 4.80 -23.59
C ARG A 129 11.68 5.99 -23.21
N GLU A 130 11.28 6.76 -22.20
CA GLU A 130 12.07 7.88 -21.70
C GLU A 130 13.40 7.42 -21.07
N THR A 131 13.41 6.29 -20.36
CA THR A 131 14.66 5.76 -19.78
C THR A 131 15.65 5.21 -20.83
N ASN A 132 15.20 4.98 -22.06
CA ASN A 132 16.03 4.47 -23.16
C ASN A 132 16.38 5.56 -24.20
N SER A 133 15.98 6.81 -23.98
CA SER A 133 16.26 7.97 -24.84
C SER A 133 17.37 8.83 -24.26
#